data_AF-A0AAD6Z1F5-F1
#
_entry.id   AF-A0AAD6Z1F5-F1
#
_cell.length_a   1.000
_cell.length_b   1.000
_cell.length_c   1.000
_cell.angle_alpha   90.00
_cell.angle_beta   90.00
_cell.angle_gamma   90.00
#
_symmetry.space_group_name_H-M   'P 1'
#
loop_
_entity.id
_entity.type
_entity.pdbx_description
1 polymer ?
#
loop_
_entity_poly.entity_id
_entity_poly.type
_entity_poly.pdbx_seq_one_letter_code
_entity_poly.pdbx_strand_id
1 'polypeptide(L)'
;IFSKLLAFGLEAWRPDLMSPVDSLYNETHQIVYFTSFRAIAAFGGYYSLAPSMSGIKNNQLIFDIYRSFAFSYMKHKAKIEMRSPGKLLEDKDDNNIYVVNAKTIRSLSATTFIHKLEDRRTKTDRCVKGKKKSNIHERTRVRIDNPEESDLSFQMPKKAPVDYFAPTEFNDFPVQMRFKYGQYGVALPLLEHHDKSDWKTMDKETFMSNYGNDVLKQYNIPTPEEMAQKSNDGWDSEEEPIAVPQDIGEDDGMDQTVFINGWGIF
;
A
#
# COMPACT_ATOMS: atom_id res chain seq x y z
N ILE A 1 -38.40 6.99 -8.42
CA ILE A 1 -37.70 7.58 -7.25
C ILE A 1 -38.37 8.88 -6.84
N PHE A 2 -38.45 9.89 -7.71
CA PHE A 2 -39.02 11.21 -7.39
C PHE A 2 -40.46 11.18 -6.85
N SER A 3 -41.34 10.36 -7.42
CA SER A 3 -42.72 10.19 -6.89
C SER A 3 -42.76 9.64 -5.46
N LYS A 4 -41.80 8.79 -5.08
CA LYS A 4 -41.71 8.23 -3.72
C LYS A 4 -41.18 9.26 -2.73
N LEU A 5 -40.18 10.05 -3.12
CA LEU A 5 -39.67 11.15 -2.30
C LEU A 5 -40.79 12.13 -1.95
N LEU A 6 -41.57 12.56 -2.94
CA LEU A 6 -42.71 13.45 -2.75
C LEU A 6 -43.78 12.85 -1.82
N ALA A 7 -44.05 11.55 -1.92
CA ALA A 7 -45.02 10.88 -1.04
C ALA A 7 -44.61 10.88 0.44
N PHE A 8 -43.30 10.97 0.72
CA PHE A 8 -42.75 11.13 2.07
C PHE A 8 -42.46 12.59 2.44
N GLY A 9 -42.85 13.56 1.60
CA GLY A 9 -42.58 14.98 1.83
C GLY A 9 -41.10 15.37 1.72
N LEU A 10 -40.28 14.54 1.05
CA LEU A 10 -38.85 14.78 0.85
C LEU A 10 -38.60 15.45 -0.50
N GLU A 11 -37.80 16.51 -0.50
CA GLU A 11 -37.39 17.20 -1.73
C GLU A 11 -36.34 16.41 -2.53
N ALA A 12 -35.43 15.74 -1.83
CA ALA A 12 -34.34 14.98 -2.43
C ALA A 12 -33.95 13.80 -1.53
N TRP A 13 -33.31 12.78 -2.13
CA TRP A 13 -32.70 11.71 -1.37
C TRP A 13 -31.35 12.20 -0.81
N ARG A 14 -31.33 12.56 0.47
CA ARG A 14 -30.15 13.07 1.19
C ARG A 14 -30.17 12.56 2.64
N PRO A 15 -29.75 11.30 2.87
CA PRO A 15 -29.65 10.80 4.23
C PRO A 15 -28.69 11.66 5.05
N ASP A 16 -29.00 11.86 6.33
CA ASP A 16 -28.13 12.56 7.25
C ASP A 16 -27.05 11.59 7.75
N LEU A 17 -25.84 11.77 7.24
CA LEU A 17 -24.70 10.89 7.51
C LEU A 17 -24.10 11.09 8.91
N MET A 18 -24.45 12.20 9.58
CA MET A 18 -23.91 12.56 10.90
C MET A 18 -24.86 12.17 12.03
N SER A 19 -26.17 12.16 11.77
CA SER A 19 -27.15 11.63 12.70
C SER A 19 -27.06 10.10 12.87
N PRO A 20 -27.66 9.54 13.94
CA PRO A 20 -27.81 8.10 14.11
C PRO A 20 -28.48 7.44 12.90
N VAL A 21 -28.05 6.21 12.61
CA VAL A 21 -28.54 5.42 11.47
C VAL A 21 -30.05 5.18 11.57
N ASP A 22 -30.54 4.98 12.79
CA ASP A 22 -31.93 4.63 13.09
C ASP A 22 -32.78 5.87 13.44
N SER A 23 -32.34 7.07 13.04
CA SER A 23 -33.21 8.25 13.11
C SER A 23 -34.36 8.13 12.12
N LEU A 24 -35.55 8.60 12.48
CA LEU A 24 -36.76 8.53 11.63
C LEU A 24 -36.51 9.09 10.22
N TYR A 25 -35.73 10.16 10.13
CA TYR A 25 -35.33 10.76 8.85
C TYR A 25 -34.50 9.79 7.97
N ASN A 26 -33.52 9.11 8.56
CA ASN A 26 -32.66 8.16 7.87
C ASN A 26 -33.37 6.85 7.53
N GLU A 27 -34.27 6.39 8.39
CA GLU A 27 -35.17 5.26 8.12
C GLU A 27 -36.07 5.56 6.92
N THR A 28 -36.63 6.76 6.85
CA THR A 28 -37.45 7.20 5.70
C THR A 28 -36.64 7.15 4.40
N HIS A 29 -35.40 7.62 4.42
CA HIS A 29 -34.49 7.54 3.27
C HIS A 29 -34.14 6.10 2.88
N GLN A 30 -34.00 5.21 3.87
CA GLN A 30 -33.76 3.79 3.64
C GLN A 30 -34.97 3.12 2.97
N ILE A 31 -36.20 3.42 3.41
CA ILE A 31 -37.44 2.92 2.81
C ILE A 31 -37.57 3.41 1.37
N VAL A 32 -37.31 4.70 1.11
CA VAL A 32 -37.34 5.26 -0.24
C VAL A 32 -36.31 4.57 -1.15
N TYR A 33 -35.08 4.37 -0.66
CA TYR A 33 -34.04 3.65 -1.38
C TYR A 33 -34.48 2.23 -1.70
N PHE A 34 -34.89 1.47 -0.68
CA PHE A 34 -35.29 0.08 -0.80
C PHE A 34 -36.41 -0.14 -1.82
N THR A 35 -37.49 0.63 -1.68
CA THR A 35 -38.66 0.50 -2.55
C THR A 35 -38.35 0.95 -3.97
N SER A 36 -37.42 1.89 -4.17
CA SER A 36 -36.97 2.32 -5.50
C SER A 36 -36.01 1.33 -6.13
N PHE A 37 -35.04 0.83 -5.36
CA PHE A 37 -34.06 -0.17 -5.78
C PHE A 37 -34.76 -1.41 -6.31
N ARG A 38 -35.79 -1.90 -5.60
CA ARG A 38 -36.60 -3.05 -6.05
C ARG A 38 -37.34 -2.81 -7.34
N ALA A 39 -37.97 -1.64 -7.48
CA ALA A 39 -38.68 -1.31 -8.71
C ALA A 39 -37.71 -1.33 -9.90
N ILE A 40 -36.57 -0.66 -9.78
CA ILE A 40 -35.53 -0.63 -10.83
C ILE A 40 -35.00 -2.02 -11.13
N ALA A 41 -34.70 -2.81 -10.10
CA ALA A 41 -34.22 -4.18 -10.27
C ALA A 41 -35.24 -5.09 -10.97
N ALA A 42 -36.54 -4.97 -10.63
CA ALA A 42 -37.61 -5.70 -11.28
C ALA A 42 -37.80 -5.31 -12.75
N PHE A 43 -37.54 -4.05 -13.10
CA PHE A 43 -37.52 -3.57 -14.49
C PHE A 43 -36.21 -3.87 -15.23
N GLY A 44 -35.28 -4.60 -14.64
CA GLY A 44 -34.02 -4.98 -15.30
C GLY A 44 -32.95 -3.90 -15.32
N GLY A 45 -33.10 -2.82 -14.54
CA GLY A 45 -32.15 -1.69 -14.54
C GLY A 45 -30.72 -2.05 -14.11
N TYR A 46 -30.52 -3.24 -13.53
CA TYR A 46 -29.20 -3.73 -13.09
C TYR A 46 -28.75 -4.99 -13.83
N TYR A 47 -29.30 -5.31 -15.01
CA TYR A 47 -28.90 -6.53 -15.74
C TYR A 47 -27.40 -6.61 -16.05
N SER A 48 -26.73 -5.47 -16.27
CA SER A 48 -25.28 -5.42 -16.49
C SER A 48 -24.47 -5.92 -15.29
N LEU A 49 -25.02 -5.87 -14.08
CA LEU A 49 -24.39 -6.36 -12.86
C LEU A 49 -24.75 -7.82 -12.56
N ALA A 50 -25.62 -8.44 -13.36
CA ALA A 50 -26.12 -9.81 -13.18
C ALA A 50 -26.49 -10.15 -11.71
N PRO A 51 -27.29 -9.32 -11.01
CA PRO A 51 -27.63 -9.58 -9.62
C PRO A 51 -28.45 -10.86 -9.50
N SER A 52 -28.13 -11.69 -8.50
CA SER A 52 -28.96 -12.86 -8.19
C SER A 52 -30.37 -12.41 -7.79
N MET A 53 -31.39 -12.97 -8.44
CA MET A 53 -32.79 -12.70 -8.12
C MET A 53 -33.17 -13.07 -6.69
N SER A 54 -32.48 -14.05 -6.08
CA SER A 54 -32.66 -14.39 -4.67
C SER A 54 -32.15 -13.27 -3.75
N GLY A 55 -31.04 -12.61 -4.12
CA GLY A 55 -30.49 -11.48 -3.38
C GLY A 55 -31.42 -10.26 -3.38
N ILE A 56 -32.11 -9.99 -4.51
CA ILE A 56 -33.08 -8.87 -4.61
C ILE A 56 -34.33 -9.10 -3.73
N LYS A 57 -34.68 -10.36 -3.48
CA LYS A 57 -35.80 -10.71 -2.59
C LYS A 57 -35.43 -10.66 -1.11
N ASN A 58 -34.14 -10.71 -0.77
CA ASN A 58 -33.68 -10.62 0.60
C ASN A 58 -33.68 -9.15 1.08
N ASN A 59 -34.64 -8.80 1.94
CA ASN A 59 -34.76 -7.44 2.47
C ASN A 59 -33.54 -7.03 3.28
N GLN A 60 -33.05 -7.94 4.12
CA GLN A 60 -31.94 -7.68 5.02
C GLN A 60 -30.68 -7.34 4.23
N LEU A 61 -30.39 -8.12 3.18
CA LEU A 61 -29.24 -7.85 2.32
C LEU A 61 -29.30 -6.46 1.68
N ILE A 62 -30.47 -6.03 1.20
CA ILE A 62 -30.62 -4.69 0.60
C ILE A 62 -30.41 -3.60 1.65
N PHE A 63 -30.91 -3.80 2.88
CA PHE A 63 -30.68 -2.87 3.98
C PHE A 63 -29.22 -2.80 4.39
N ASP A 64 -28.53 -3.93 4.43
CA ASP A 64 -27.10 -4.00 4.75
C ASP A 64 -26.26 -3.32 3.67
N ILE A 65 -26.59 -3.53 2.39
CA ILE A 65 -25.96 -2.84 1.25
C ILE A 65 -26.16 -1.32 1.39
N TYR A 66 -27.40 -0.89 1.67
CA TYR A 66 -27.70 0.52 1.88
C TYR A 66 -26.90 1.11 3.05
N ARG A 67 -26.91 0.44 4.21
CA ARG A 67 -26.22 0.92 5.41
C ARG A 67 -24.72 1.00 5.19
N SER A 68 -24.12 -0.01 4.55
CA SER A 68 -22.72 0.00 4.16
C SER A 68 -22.41 1.15 3.21
N PHE A 69 -23.23 1.35 2.17
CA PHE A 69 -23.00 2.45 1.23
C PHE A 69 -23.16 3.84 1.86
N ALA A 70 -24.28 4.11 2.53
CA ALA A 70 -24.56 5.44 3.09
C ALA A 70 -23.70 5.72 4.33
N PHE A 71 -23.72 4.84 5.33
CA PHE A 71 -23.15 5.14 6.65
C PHE A 71 -21.71 4.67 6.84
N SER A 72 -21.15 3.91 5.90
CA SER A 72 -19.71 3.66 5.83
C SER A 72 -19.07 4.50 4.73
N TYR A 73 -19.35 4.20 3.46
CA TYR A 73 -18.66 4.85 2.34
C TYR A 73 -18.97 6.36 2.22
N MET A 74 -20.24 6.76 2.15
CA MET A 74 -20.60 8.17 2.01
C MET A 74 -20.24 8.96 3.27
N LYS A 75 -20.47 8.40 4.47
CA LYS A 75 -20.08 9.04 5.74
C LYS A 75 -18.57 9.29 5.84
N HIS A 76 -17.75 8.32 5.44
CA HIS A 76 -16.29 8.49 5.42
C HIS A 76 -15.89 9.65 4.49
N LYS A 77 -16.46 9.70 3.29
CA LYS A 77 -16.24 10.80 2.34
C LYS A 77 -16.68 12.15 2.91
N ALA A 78 -17.86 12.24 3.49
CA ALA A 78 -18.35 13.46 4.12
C ALA A 78 -17.42 13.94 5.24
N LYS A 79 -16.88 13.01 6.06
CA LYS A 79 -15.88 13.34 7.08
C LYS A 79 -14.57 13.88 6.50
N ILE A 80 -14.08 13.30 5.40
CA ILE A 80 -12.89 13.81 4.70
C ILE A 80 -13.15 15.24 4.21
N GLU A 81 -14.27 15.45 3.52
CA GLU A 81 -14.63 16.76 2.97
C GLU A 81 -14.81 17.82 4.07
N MET A 82 -15.43 17.47 5.20
CA MET A 82 -15.57 18.38 6.35
C MET A 82 -14.23 18.72 7.00
N ARG A 83 -13.28 17.78 7.03
CA ARG A 83 -11.95 18.02 7.60
C ARG A 83 -11.06 18.83 6.65
N SER A 84 -11.19 18.61 5.34
CA SER A 84 -10.36 19.22 4.30
C SER A 84 -11.19 19.38 3.02
N PRO A 85 -11.89 20.51 2.86
CA PRO A 85 -12.70 20.76 1.67
C PRO A 85 -11.85 20.68 0.40
N GLY A 86 -12.35 19.99 -0.62
CA GLY A 86 -11.65 19.80 -1.91
C GLY A 86 -10.74 18.58 -1.99
N LYS A 87 -10.38 17.95 -0.87
CA LYS A 87 -9.46 16.79 -0.86
C LYS A 87 -9.97 15.60 -1.68
N LEU A 88 -11.29 15.38 -1.73
CA LEU A 88 -11.86 14.30 -2.53
C LEU A 88 -11.74 14.54 -4.05
N LEU A 89 -11.56 15.79 -4.48
CA LEU A 89 -11.30 16.15 -5.87
C LEU A 89 -9.81 15.95 -6.18
N GLU A 90 -8.92 16.41 -5.30
CA GLU A 90 -7.47 16.16 -5.39
C GLU A 90 -7.18 14.66 -5.47
N ASP A 91 -7.74 13.86 -4.56
CA ASP A 91 -7.58 12.41 -4.57
C ASP A 91 -8.06 11.81 -5.90
N LYS A 92 -9.15 12.30 -6.50
CA LYS A 92 -9.67 11.80 -7.79
C LYS A 92 -8.76 12.11 -8.97
N ASP A 93 -8.08 13.25 -8.95
CA ASP A 93 -7.16 13.67 -10.00
C ASP A 93 -5.78 12.99 -9.84
N ASP A 94 -5.37 12.68 -8.60
CA ASP A 94 -4.16 11.91 -8.27
C ASP A 94 -4.33 10.39 -8.43
N ASN A 95 -5.56 9.92 -8.63
CA ASN A 95 -5.94 8.51 -8.61
C ASN A 95 -5.58 7.76 -9.90
N ASN A 96 -4.30 7.65 -10.21
CA ASN A 96 -3.70 6.34 -10.54
C ASN A 96 -2.17 6.36 -10.65
N ILE A 97 -1.48 7.39 -10.16
CA ILE A 97 -0.06 7.55 -10.42
C ILE A 97 0.74 7.50 -9.11
N TYR A 98 1.74 6.62 -9.05
CA TYR A 98 2.79 6.67 -8.05
C TYR A 98 4.05 7.23 -8.70
N VAL A 99 4.47 8.40 -8.24
CA VAL A 99 5.78 8.94 -8.57
C VAL A 99 6.84 8.11 -7.84
N VAL A 100 7.82 7.62 -8.59
CA VAL A 100 8.95 6.89 -8.01
C VAL A 100 10.00 7.90 -7.54
N ASN A 101 10.01 8.17 -6.24
CA ASN A 101 10.98 9.07 -5.61
C ASN A 101 12.38 8.46 -5.57
N ALA A 102 13.40 9.30 -5.60
CA ALA A 102 14.80 8.87 -5.47
C ALA A 102 15.11 8.41 -4.04
N LYS A 103 16.08 7.50 -3.95
CA LYS A 103 16.75 7.16 -2.69
C LYS A 103 18.23 7.47 -2.84
N THR A 104 18.68 8.55 -2.21
CA THR A 104 20.07 9.07 -2.29
C THR A 104 21.11 8.03 -1.92
N ILE A 105 20.86 7.31 -0.84
CA ILE A 105 21.77 6.29 -0.30
C ILE A 105 21.98 5.11 -1.28
N ARG A 106 21.03 4.87 -2.19
CA ARG A 106 21.04 3.69 -3.07
C ARG A 106 22.04 3.86 -4.22
N SER A 107 22.84 2.83 -4.49
CA SER A 107 23.75 2.81 -5.63
C SER A 107 23.02 2.91 -6.97
N LEU A 108 23.67 3.50 -7.97
CA LEU A 108 23.15 3.55 -9.34
C LEU A 108 22.93 2.13 -9.91
N SER A 109 23.79 1.18 -9.53
CA SER A 109 23.67 -0.23 -9.85
C SER A 109 22.33 -0.78 -9.32
N ALA A 110 22.07 -0.67 -8.02
CA ALA A 110 20.84 -1.15 -7.41
C ALA A 110 19.59 -0.47 -7.98
N THR A 111 19.63 0.85 -8.20
CA THR A 111 18.53 1.60 -8.84
C THR A 111 18.23 1.08 -10.24
N THR A 112 19.25 0.91 -11.08
CA THR A 112 19.10 0.39 -12.45
C THR A 112 18.55 -1.03 -12.46
N PHE A 113 19.05 -1.89 -11.55
CA PHE A 113 18.58 -3.26 -11.44
C PHE A 113 17.11 -3.34 -11.03
N ILE A 114 16.68 -2.55 -10.05
CA ILE A 114 15.28 -2.46 -9.60
C ILE A 114 14.39 -1.98 -10.76
N HIS A 115 14.80 -0.94 -11.49
CA HIS A 115 14.06 -0.47 -12.66
C HIS A 115 13.91 -1.58 -13.72
N LYS A 116 14.98 -2.32 -14.02
CA LYS A 116 14.93 -3.47 -14.95
C LYS A 116 14.03 -4.61 -14.46
N LEU A 117 13.89 -4.80 -13.14
CA LEU A 117 12.96 -5.78 -12.57
C LEU A 117 11.51 -5.33 -12.71
N GLU A 118 11.23 -4.08 -12.38
CA GLU A 118 9.89 -3.49 -12.54
C GLU A 118 9.42 -3.56 -14.00
N ASP A 119 10.28 -3.16 -14.94
CA ASP A 119 9.94 -3.18 -16.37
C ASP A 119 9.63 -4.60 -16.85
N ARG A 120 10.36 -5.60 -16.36
CA ARG A 120 10.11 -7.03 -16.64
C ARG A 120 8.80 -7.51 -16.03
N ARG A 121 8.49 -7.12 -14.80
CA ARG A 121 7.22 -7.44 -14.14
C ARG A 121 6.04 -6.86 -14.93
N THR A 122 6.09 -5.57 -15.26
CA THR A 122 5.04 -4.89 -16.03
C THR A 122 4.84 -5.52 -17.40
N LYS A 123 5.91 -5.94 -18.09
CA LYS A 123 5.81 -6.67 -19.36
C LYS A 123 5.13 -8.02 -19.19
N THR A 124 5.51 -8.80 -18.17
CA THR A 124 4.89 -10.10 -17.87
C THR A 124 3.40 -9.96 -17.57
N ASP A 125 3.02 -9.00 -16.72
CA ASP A 125 1.61 -8.75 -16.36
C ASP A 125 0.74 -8.36 -17.56
N ARG A 126 1.32 -7.72 -18.58
CA ARG A 126 0.63 -7.42 -19.85
C ARG A 126 0.47 -8.65 -20.76
N CYS A 127 1.41 -9.61 -20.70
CA CYS A 127 1.45 -10.76 -21.60
C CYS A 127 0.65 -11.97 -21.09
N VAL A 128 0.33 -12.06 -19.81
CA VAL A 128 -0.47 -13.16 -19.24
C VAL A 128 -1.94 -13.01 -19.67
N LYS A 129 -2.25 -13.52 -20.87
CA LYS A 129 -3.63 -13.64 -21.39
C LYS A 129 -4.39 -14.72 -20.61
N GLY A 130 -5.66 -14.47 -20.29
CA GLY A 130 -6.59 -15.49 -19.77
C GLY A 130 -6.67 -15.64 -18.25
N LYS A 131 -5.81 -14.99 -17.46
CA LYS A 131 -6.08 -14.85 -16.02
C LYS A 131 -7.10 -13.74 -15.84
N LYS A 132 -8.19 -14.01 -15.10
CA LYS A 132 -9.09 -12.97 -14.59
C LYS A 132 -8.19 -11.99 -13.83
N LYS A 133 -7.93 -10.81 -14.40
CA LYS A 133 -7.28 -9.73 -13.66
C LYS A 133 -8.15 -9.55 -12.42
N SER A 134 -7.55 -9.64 -11.24
CA SER A 134 -8.26 -9.23 -10.04
C SER A 134 -8.74 -7.80 -10.27
N ASN A 135 -9.90 -7.42 -9.70
CA ASN A 135 -10.41 -6.05 -9.84
C ASN A 135 -9.47 -4.99 -9.18
N ILE A 136 -8.33 -5.42 -8.64
CA ILE A 136 -7.28 -4.57 -8.11
C ILE A 136 -6.52 -4.00 -9.31
N HIS A 137 -6.83 -2.74 -9.64
CA HIS A 137 -6.07 -1.98 -10.61
C HIS A 137 -4.76 -1.55 -9.93
N GLU A 138 -3.64 -2.15 -10.33
CA GLU A 138 -2.33 -1.65 -9.88
C GLU A 138 -2.16 -0.21 -10.38
N ARG A 139 -1.77 0.67 -9.47
CA ARG A 139 -1.50 2.07 -9.78
C ARG A 139 -0.29 2.18 -10.71
N THR A 140 -0.40 3.04 -11.71
CA THR A 140 0.65 3.31 -12.69
C THR A 140 1.84 3.96 -11.99
N ARG A 141 3.03 3.40 -12.12
CA ARG A 141 4.25 4.02 -11.59
C ARG A 141 4.89 4.90 -12.66
N VAL A 142 5.20 6.15 -12.32
CA VAL A 142 5.85 7.11 -13.23
C VAL A 142 7.21 7.48 -12.66
N ARG A 143 8.24 7.41 -13.52
CA ARG A 143 9.59 7.86 -13.21
C ARG A 143 9.73 9.28 -13.75
N ILE A 144 10.11 10.22 -12.90
CA ILE A 144 10.38 11.61 -13.26
C ILE A 144 11.91 11.76 -13.43
N ASP A 145 12.36 12.60 -14.36
CA ASP A 145 13.80 12.78 -14.65
C ASP A 145 14.58 13.35 -13.45
N ASN A 146 13.95 14.25 -12.67
CA ASN A 146 14.50 14.78 -11.43
C ASN A 146 13.53 14.49 -10.27
N PRO A 147 13.52 13.25 -9.75
CA PRO A 147 12.59 12.86 -8.70
C PRO A 147 13.01 13.48 -7.37
N GLU A 148 12.02 13.90 -6.58
CA GLU A 148 12.26 14.32 -5.20
C GLU A 148 12.79 13.15 -4.37
N GLU A 149 13.57 13.47 -3.34
CA GLU A 149 14.06 12.48 -2.40
C GLU A 149 12.90 11.93 -1.55
N SER A 150 12.89 10.61 -1.35
CA SER A 150 11.89 10.00 -0.48
C SER A 150 12.21 10.28 0.99
N ASP A 151 11.20 10.57 1.82
CA ASP A 151 11.32 10.58 3.29
C ASP A 151 11.85 9.25 3.85
N LEU A 152 11.62 8.15 3.13
CA LEU A 152 12.13 6.82 3.47
C LEU A 152 13.61 6.63 3.12
N SER A 153 14.29 7.65 2.57
CA SER A 153 15.73 7.61 2.31
C SER A 153 16.52 7.67 3.62
N PHE A 154 15.98 8.32 4.66
CA PHE A 154 16.60 8.36 5.99
C PHE A 154 16.52 7.01 6.73
N GLN A 155 15.61 6.12 6.32
CA GLN A 155 15.45 4.81 6.95
C GLN A 155 16.39 3.79 6.33
N MET A 156 17.36 3.34 7.13
CA MET A 156 18.33 2.34 6.71
C MET A 156 17.68 0.96 6.54
N PRO A 157 17.99 0.22 5.45
CA PRO A 157 17.43 -1.09 5.23
C PRO A 157 17.98 -2.10 6.25
N LYS A 158 17.12 -2.91 6.87
CA LYS A 158 17.53 -3.84 7.94
C LYS A 158 18.52 -4.92 7.48
N LYS A 159 18.31 -5.46 6.29
CA LYS A 159 19.11 -6.54 5.68
C LYS A 159 19.30 -6.23 4.21
N ALA A 160 20.39 -5.55 3.87
CA ALA A 160 20.74 -5.21 2.50
C ALA A 160 22.19 -5.60 2.23
N PRO A 161 22.50 -6.07 1.01
CA PRO A 161 23.87 -6.33 0.60
C PRO A 161 24.60 -5.00 0.39
N VAL A 162 25.94 -5.02 0.41
CA VAL A 162 26.79 -3.82 0.37
C VAL A 162 26.56 -3.01 -0.91
N ASP A 163 26.35 -3.68 -2.03
CA ASP A 163 26.09 -3.09 -3.35
C ASP A 163 24.75 -2.35 -3.46
N TYR A 164 23.89 -2.46 -2.45
CA TYR A 164 22.72 -1.59 -2.33
C TYR A 164 23.13 -0.12 -2.16
N PHE A 165 24.24 0.14 -1.47
CA PHE A 165 24.70 1.47 -1.11
C PHE A 165 25.66 2.05 -2.14
N ALA A 166 25.58 3.36 -2.42
CA ALA A 166 26.58 4.03 -3.25
C ALA A 166 27.96 3.95 -2.56
N PRO A 167 29.06 3.63 -3.28
CA PRO A 167 30.37 3.48 -2.66
C PRO A 167 30.85 4.72 -1.90
N THR A 168 30.56 5.92 -2.42
CA THR A 168 30.88 7.20 -1.75
C THR A 168 30.17 7.32 -0.41
N GLU A 169 28.84 7.20 -0.41
CA GLU A 169 27.98 7.26 0.78
C GLU A 169 28.35 6.17 1.81
N PHE A 170 28.58 4.93 1.34
CA PHE A 170 28.89 3.81 2.22
C PHE A 170 30.22 3.99 2.93
N ASN A 171 31.23 4.52 2.23
CA ASN A 171 32.56 4.71 2.80
C ASN A 171 32.56 5.81 3.87
N ASP A 172 31.61 6.73 3.84
CA ASP A 172 31.40 7.76 4.86
C ASP A 172 30.63 7.25 6.09
N PHE A 173 30.03 6.05 6.03
CA PHE A 173 29.32 5.48 7.17
C PHE A 173 30.24 5.16 8.37
N PRO A 174 29.68 5.17 9.60
CA PRO A 174 30.37 4.70 10.77
C PRO A 174 30.89 3.27 10.60
N VAL A 175 32.05 2.97 11.20
CA VAL A 175 32.74 1.68 11.09
C VAL A 175 31.81 0.51 11.44
N GLN A 176 31.00 0.65 12.50
CA GLN A 176 30.03 -0.36 12.91
C GLN A 176 28.98 -0.66 11.85
N MET A 177 28.48 0.37 11.17
CA MET A 177 27.50 0.21 10.08
C MET A 177 28.14 -0.47 8.87
N ARG A 178 29.36 -0.06 8.49
CA ARG A 178 30.09 -0.71 7.38
C ARG A 178 30.38 -2.17 7.68
N PHE A 179 30.76 -2.49 8.92
CA PHE A 179 30.96 -3.87 9.37
C PHE A 179 29.65 -4.68 9.32
N LYS A 180 28.56 -4.13 9.88
CA LYS A 180 27.23 -4.77 9.87
C LYS A 180 26.78 -5.11 8.45
N TYR A 181 26.86 -4.16 7.52
CA TYR A 181 26.44 -4.40 6.14
C TYR A 181 27.43 -5.26 5.34
N GLY A 182 28.73 -5.18 5.67
CA GLY A 182 29.77 -6.03 5.09
C GLY A 182 29.49 -7.54 5.25
N GLN A 183 28.81 -7.93 6.32
CA GLN A 183 28.42 -9.32 6.57
C GLN A 183 27.40 -9.87 5.57
N TYR A 184 26.60 -9.02 4.93
CA TYR A 184 25.59 -9.44 3.95
C TYR A 184 26.18 -9.71 2.55
N GLY A 185 27.43 -9.32 2.31
CA GLY A 185 28.14 -9.56 1.05
C GLY A 185 27.61 -8.71 -0.12
N VAL A 186 27.88 -9.19 -1.34
CA VAL A 186 27.50 -8.52 -2.60
C VAL A 186 26.46 -9.36 -3.34
N ALA A 187 25.43 -8.71 -3.88
CA ALA A 187 24.36 -9.34 -4.63
C ALA A 187 24.32 -8.95 -6.12
N LEU A 188 24.82 -7.77 -6.48
CA LEU A 188 24.83 -7.27 -7.86
C LEU A 188 26.25 -7.12 -8.39
N PRO A 189 26.48 -7.46 -9.67
CA PRO A 189 27.73 -7.13 -10.33
C PRO A 189 27.78 -5.63 -10.67
N LEU A 190 28.92 -5.18 -11.18
CA LEU A 190 29.08 -3.85 -11.77
C LEU A 190 28.04 -3.60 -12.87
N LEU A 191 27.69 -2.32 -13.07
CA LEU A 191 26.64 -1.89 -13.98
C LEU A 191 26.82 -2.44 -15.41
N GLU A 192 28.07 -2.56 -15.87
CA GLU A 192 28.45 -3.10 -17.18
C GLU A 192 28.02 -4.55 -17.41
N HIS A 193 27.77 -5.31 -16.34
CA HIS A 193 27.41 -6.72 -16.40
C HIS A 193 25.92 -6.98 -16.13
N HIS A 194 25.11 -5.93 -15.96
CA HIS A 194 23.67 -6.09 -15.66
C HIS A 194 22.87 -6.74 -16.78
N ASP A 195 23.32 -6.57 -18.02
CA ASP A 195 22.66 -7.15 -19.21
C ASP A 195 23.01 -8.63 -19.40
N LYS A 196 24.11 -9.10 -18.80
CA LYS A 196 24.42 -10.52 -18.76
C LYS A 196 23.46 -11.20 -17.79
N SER A 197 22.79 -12.26 -18.22
CA SER A 197 21.87 -13.03 -17.37
C SER A 197 22.58 -14.05 -16.49
N ASP A 198 23.81 -14.38 -16.81
CA ASP A 198 24.47 -15.61 -16.35
C ASP A 198 24.72 -15.59 -14.84
N TRP A 199 25.05 -14.42 -14.29
CA TRP A 199 25.30 -14.23 -12.86
C TRP A 199 24.08 -14.49 -11.98
N LYS A 200 22.86 -14.48 -12.53
CA LYS A 200 21.62 -14.71 -11.75
C LYS A 200 21.41 -16.17 -11.37
N THR A 201 22.08 -17.08 -12.06
CA THR A 201 21.92 -18.54 -11.88
C THR A 201 23.21 -19.19 -11.38
N MET A 202 24.28 -18.42 -11.23
CA MET A 202 25.56 -18.90 -10.71
C MET A 202 25.46 -19.17 -9.20
N ASP A 203 26.31 -20.10 -8.73
CA ASP A 203 26.56 -20.25 -7.31
C ASP A 203 27.32 -19.03 -6.76
N LYS A 204 27.24 -18.88 -5.44
CA LYS A 204 27.81 -17.71 -4.74
C LYS A 204 29.33 -17.63 -4.92
N GLU A 205 30.04 -18.74 -4.91
CA GLU A 205 31.52 -18.75 -4.98
C GLU A 205 32.00 -18.33 -6.37
N THR A 206 31.40 -18.89 -7.41
CA THR A 206 31.64 -18.50 -8.80
C THR A 206 31.26 -17.04 -9.05
N PHE A 207 30.14 -16.57 -8.50
CA PHE A 207 29.75 -15.16 -8.59
C PHE A 207 30.77 -14.23 -7.95
N MET A 208 31.23 -14.56 -6.74
CA MET A 208 32.21 -13.75 -6.02
C MET A 208 33.55 -13.70 -6.76
N SER A 209 33.99 -14.84 -7.30
CA SER A 209 35.22 -14.93 -8.10
C SER A 209 35.15 -14.08 -9.37
N ASN A 210 34.04 -14.16 -10.11
CA ASN A 210 33.90 -13.51 -11.41
C ASN A 210 33.50 -12.03 -11.35
N TYR A 211 32.71 -11.63 -10.35
CA TYR A 211 32.10 -10.29 -10.29
C TYR A 211 32.20 -9.64 -8.91
N GLY A 212 31.99 -10.41 -7.83
CA GLY A 212 31.86 -9.86 -6.49
C GLY A 212 33.12 -9.18 -5.97
N ASN A 213 34.31 -9.72 -6.27
CA ASN A 213 35.58 -9.14 -5.82
C ASN A 213 35.84 -7.74 -6.38
N ASP A 214 35.43 -7.47 -7.63
CA ASP A 214 35.62 -6.16 -8.24
C ASP A 214 34.67 -5.11 -7.67
N VAL A 215 33.45 -5.53 -7.30
CA VAL A 215 32.51 -4.68 -6.58
C VAL A 215 33.02 -4.38 -5.16
N LEU A 216 33.50 -5.40 -4.44
CA LEU A 216 34.01 -5.26 -3.07
C LEU A 216 35.19 -4.28 -2.96
N LYS A 217 36.05 -4.19 -3.98
CA LYS A 217 37.18 -3.23 -4.01
C LYS A 217 36.74 -1.77 -3.90
N GLN A 218 35.47 -1.44 -4.21
CA GLN A 218 34.93 -0.09 -4.12
C GLN A 218 34.55 0.30 -2.68
N TYR A 219 34.45 -0.67 -1.77
CA TYR A 219 33.94 -0.51 -0.43
C TYR A 219 35.02 -0.75 0.63
N ASN A 220 35.15 0.19 1.57
CA ASN A 220 36.06 0.10 2.70
C ASN A 220 35.39 -0.66 3.84
N ILE A 221 35.36 -1.99 3.75
CA ILE A 221 34.78 -2.86 4.77
C ILE A 221 35.80 -3.04 5.92
N PRO A 222 35.47 -2.61 7.15
CA PRO A 222 36.37 -2.73 8.29
C PRO A 222 36.66 -4.19 8.64
N THR A 223 37.88 -4.44 9.10
CA THR A 223 38.23 -5.75 9.66
C THR A 223 37.69 -5.90 11.09
N PRO A 224 37.49 -7.15 11.59
CA PRO A 224 37.05 -7.37 12.97
C PRO A 224 37.97 -6.75 14.04
N GLU A 225 39.26 -6.61 13.74
CA GLU A 225 40.25 -6.01 14.62
C GLU A 225 40.06 -4.48 14.74
N GLU A 226 39.77 -3.80 13.64
CA GLU A 226 39.46 -2.36 13.61
C GLU A 226 38.16 -2.04 14.38
N MET A 227 37.21 -2.98 14.39
CA MET A 227 35.98 -2.88 15.18
C MET A 227 36.26 -2.94 16.68
N ALA A 228 37.15 -3.84 17.12
CA ALA A 228 37.50 -4.01 18.54
C ALA A 228 38.22 -2.77 19.12
N GLN A 229 38.95 -2.02 18.30
CA GLN A 229 39.62 -0.78 18.73
C GLN A 229 38.65 0.40 18.90
N LYS A 230 37.55 0.43 18.14
CA LYS A 230 36.55 1.52 18.17
C LYS A 230 35.34 1.26 19.06
N SER A 231 35.12 0.04 19.54
CA SER A 231 33.96 -0.28 20.38
C SER A 231 34.01 0.31 21.81
N ASN A 232 35.05 1.08 22.14
CA ASN A 232 35.16 1.77 23.42
C ASN A 232 34.35 3.08 23.49
N ASP A 233 33.83 3.56 22.35
CA ASP A 233 32.92 4.71 22.28
C ASP A 233 31.48 4.20 22.21
N GLY A 234 30.80 4.22 23.37
CA GLY A 234 29.51 3.59 23.63
C GLY A 234 28.39 3.88 22.63
N TRP A 235 28.18 2.93 21.72
CA TRP A 235 26.93 2.75 20.98
C TRP A 235 26.27 1.47 21.48
N ASP A 236 25.63 1.59 22.64
CA ASP A 236 24.65 0.62 23.09
C ASP A 236 23.34 0.98 22.40
N SER A 237 22.98 0.20 21.40
CA SER A 237 21.66 0.27 20.78
C SER A 237 21.03 -1.12 20.86
N GLU A 238 20.79 -1.55 22.09
CA GLU A 238 19.59 -2.31 22.38
C GLU A 238 18.41 -1.51 21.80
N GLU A 239 17.75 -2.07 20.78
CA GLU A 239 16.50 -1.53 20.25
C GLU A 239 15.45 -1.59 21.37
N GLU A 240 15.35 -0.53 22.18
CA GLU A 240 14.18 -0.28 23.00
C GLU A 240 12.94 -0.29 22.07
N PRO A 241 11.94 -1.14 22.33
CA PRO A 241 10.71 -1.12 21.56
C PRO A 241 10.08 0.27 21.72
N ILE A 242 9.90 0.97 20.60
CA ILE A 242 9.19 2.25 20.57
C ILE A 242 7.84 2.02 21.24
N ALA A 243 7.70 2.53 22.47
CA ALA A 243 6.44 2.60 23.17
C ALA A 243 5.52 3.48 22.32
N VAL A 244 4.61 2.83 21.59
CA VAL A 244 3.47 3.50 20.99
C VAL A 244 2.76 4.23 22.14
N PRO A 245 2.56 5.56 22.07
CA PRO A 245 1.90 6.28 23.15
C PRO A 245 0.54 5.66 23.43
N GLN A 246 0.45 4.96 24.56
CA GLN A 246 -0.83 4.61 25.15
C GLN A 246 -1.32 5.81 25.95
N ASP A 247 -2.55 6.16 25.60
CA ASP A 247 -3.51 6.93 26.36
C ASP A 247 -3.50 8.46 26.24
N ILE A 248 -4.63 9.01 25.77
CA ILE A 248 -5.63 9.64 26.64
C ILE A 248 -6.94 9.70 25.86
N GLY A 249 -7.97 9.01 26.36
CA GLY A 249 -9.37 9.28 26.04
C GLY A 249 -10.33 8.12 26.27
N GLU A 250 -10.47 7.68 27.52
CA GLU A 250 -11.61 6.87 27.98
C GLU A 250 -12.95 7.59 27.79
N ASP A 251 -14.00 6.76 27.64
CA ASP A 251 -15.44 7.00 27.82
C ASP A 251 -16.20 7.50 26.54
N ASP A 252 -17.28 6.89 26.03
CA ASP A 252 -18.29 5.99 26.63
C ASP A 252 -18.84 5.00 25.56
N GLY A 253 -19.12 3.75 25.99
CA GLY A 253 -20.23 2.88 25.57
C GLY A 253 -20.56 2.63 24.08
N MET A 254 -20.44 1.37 23.63
CA MET A 254 -21.60 0.50 23.31
C MET A 254 -21.24 -0.75 22.50
N ASP A 255 -21.78 -1.88 22.97
CA ASP A 255 -22.09 -3.16 22.34
C ASP A 255 -21.03 -3.92 21.51
N GLN A 256 -20.43 -4.92 22.17
CA GLN A 256 -19.83 -6.08 21.52
C GLN A 256 -20.92 -7.02 21.01
N THR A 257 -21.32 -6.90 19.74
CA THR A 257 -21.91 -8.02 19.02
C THR A 257 -20.81 -8.90 18.43
N VAL A 258 -20.68 -10.09 19.00
CA VAL A 258 -19.81 -11.19 18.59
C VAL A 258 -20.14 -11.62 17.15
N PHE A 259 -19.24 -11.37 16.19
CA PHE A 259 -19.27 -12.07 14.90
C PHE A 259 -18.38 -13.31 14.97
N ILE A 260 -19.02 -14.45 15.15
CA ILE A 260 -18.44 -15.79 14.99
C ILE A 260 -18.13 -15.97 13.50
N ASN A 261 -16.85 -15.98 13.13
CA ASN A 261 -16.41 -16.42 11.82
C ASN A 261 -16.38 -17.95 11.77
N GLY A 262 -17.44 -18.54 11.24
CA GLY A 262 -17.51 -19.95 10.85
C GLY A 262 -17.97 -20.06 9.40
N TRP A 263 -17.04 -20.14 8.46
CA TRP A 263 -17.30 -20.61 7.10
C TRP A 263 -16.27 -21.66 6.72
N GLY A 264 -16.55 -22.89 7.17
CA GLY A 264 -16.13 -24.10 6.51
C GLY A 264 -17.26 -24.61 5.62
N ILE A 265 -16.90 -24.98 4.39
CA ILE A 265 -17.48 -26.04 3.56
C ILE A 265 -19.00 -26.00 3.31
N PHE A 266 -19.37 -25.62 2.08
CA PHE A 266 -20.13 -26.47 1.13
C PHE A 266 -19.81 -26.03 -0.30
#